data_AF-A0A1N7QAU0-F1
#
_entry.id   AF-A0A1N7QAU0-F1
#
_cell.length_a   1.000
_cell.length_b   1.000
_cell.length_c   1.000
_cell.angle_alpha   90.00
_cell.angle_beta   90.00
_cell.angle_gamma   90.00
#
_symmetry.space_group_name_H-M   'P 1'
#
loop_
_entity.id
_entity.type
_entity.pdbx_description
1 polymer ?
#
loop_
_entity_poly.entity_id
_entity_poly.type
_entity_poly.pdbx_seq_one_letter_code
_entity_poly.pdbx_strand_id
1 'polypeptide(L)'
;MNKVKYGCSAARNRGTCENRQLIHREQIEERVLTGLRDKLLHPALLAEFIAEFQREVQKERLAALSARGDAERKLTKVTKEIDNIVTAITAGMFHPSMKEKMDGLEAERTQLEAQLAATPAPDPITLHPGLADVYRQKVSTLAASLSDDATRPEAIALLRGLISEIRLHPDAGAPGGHVIELYGELGSILSLGDASKAKPRLGVGGVSDFLVAGVGFEPTTFRL
;
A
#
# COMPACT_ATOMS: atom_id res chain seq x y z
N MET A 1 17.91 -6.74 36.48
CA MET A 1 16.96 -7.78 36.91
C MET A 1 16.15 -8.26 35.70
N ASN A 2 16.55 -9.39 35.10
CA ASN A 2 15.81 -10.03 34.01
C ASN A 2 14.48 -10.57 34.59
N LYS A 3 13.37 -9.87 34.36
CA LYS A 3 12.05 -10.44 34.64
C LYS A 3 11.76 -11.47 33.56
N VAL A 4 11.89 -12.74 33.92
CA VAL A 4 11.66 -13.90 33.05
C VAL A 4 10.20 -14.01 32.58
N LYS A 5 9.27 -13.36 33.30
CA LYS A 5 7.83 -13.38 33.02
C LYS A 5 7.22 -11.98 33.00
N TYR A 6 6.29 -11.77 32.08
CA TYR A 6 5.39 -10.63 32.05
C TYR A 6 4.06 -10.97 32.72
N GLY A 7 3.43 -9.94 33.27
CA GLY A 7 2.10 -10.02 33.88
C GLY A 7 1.51 -8.62 34.03
N CYS A 8 0.19 -8.54 34.18
CA CYS A 8 -0.51 -7.27 34.30
C CYS A 8 -0.04 -6.51 35.56
N SER A 9 0.50 -5.30 35.37
CA SER A 9 0.99 -4.46 36.46
C SER A 9 -0.16 -3.97 37.36
N ALA A 10 -1.33 -3.69 36.79
CA ALA A 10 -2.52 -3.30 37.53
C ALA A 10 -3.03 -4.45 38.43
N ALA A 11 -3.03 -5.69 37.93
CA ALA A 11 -3.39 -6.86 38.74
C ALA A 11 -2.38 -7.12 39.86
N ARG A 12 -1.08 -7.04 39.55
CA ARG A 12 0.00 -7.34 40.51
C ARG A 12 0.16 -6.27 41.60
N ASN A 13 0.11 -4.99 41.23
CA ASN A 13 0.50 -3.91 42.14
C ASN A 13 -0.69 -3.15 42.72
N ARG A 14 -1.83 -3.11 42.01
CA ARG A 14 -2.99 -2.28 42.40
C ARG A 14 -4.27 -3.09 42.67
N GLY A 15 -4.33 -4.35 42.22
CA GLY A 15 -5.52 -5.20 42.34
C GLY A 15 -6.72 -4.75 41.50
N THR A 16 -6.56 -3.77 40.59
CA THR A 16 -7.66 -3.18 39.80
C THR A 16 -7.89 -3.88 38.46
N CYS A 17 -7.26 -5.03 38.24
CA CYS A 17 -7.43 -5.85 37.04
C CYS A 17 -7.45 -7.32 37.46
N GLU A 18 -8.38 -8.09 36.90
CA GLU A 18 -8.57 -9.51 37.23
C GLU A 18 -7.59 -10.43 36.49
N ASN A 19 -6.90 -9.93 35.46
CA ASN A 19 -5.93 -10.70 34.70
C ASN A 19 -4.66 -10.99 35.53
N ARG A 20 -4.61 -12.20 36.09
CA ARG A 20 -3.46 -12.72 36.85
C ARG A 20 -2.56 -13.66 36.04
N GLN A 21 -2.79 -13.79 34.74
CA GLN A 21 -1.99 -14.67 33.93
C GLN A 21 -0.55 -14.15 33.78
N LEU A 22 0.38 -15.09 33.70
CA LEU A 22 1.80 -14.82 33.50
C LEU A 22 2.25 -15.52 32.23
N ILE A 23 3.07 -14.84 31.44
CA ILE A 23 3.66 -15.39 30.23
C ILE A 23 5.17 -15.18 30.24
N HIS A 24 5.91 -16.17 29.76
CA HIS A 24 7.37 -16.07 29.67
C HIS A 24 7.76 -15.08 28.56
N ARG A 25 8.80 -14.27 28.81
CA ARG A 25 9.29 -13.32 27.81
C ARG A 25 9.68 -14.02 26.51
N GLU A 26 10.47 -15.09 26.62
CA GLU A 26 10.94 -15.88 25.47
C GLU A 26 9.77 -16.40 24.63
N GLN A 27 8.67 -16.80 25.28
CA GLN A 27 7.47 -17.26 24.59
C GLN A 27 6.75 -16.14 23.82
N ILE A 28 6.72 -14.90 24.35
CA ILE A 28 6.20 -13.76 23.60
C ILE A 28 7.10 -13.49 22.40
N GLU A 29 8.41 -13.40 22.63
CA GLU A 29 9.40 -13.10 21.60
C GLU A 29 9.31 -14.12 20.47
N GLU A 30 9.36 -15.41 20.77
CA GLU A 30 9.25 -16.48 19.77
C GLU A 30 7.95 -16.41 18.96
N ARG A 31 6.82 -16.16 19.61
CA ARG A 31 5.51 -16.08 18.94
C ARG A 31 5.37 -14.84 18.06
N VAL A 32 5.88 -13.70 18.51
CA VAL A 32 5.91 -12.47 17.72
C VAL A 32 6.82 -12.66 16.50
N LEU A 33 8.01 -13.23 16.70
CA LEU A 33 8.96 -13.47 15.61
C LEU A 33 8.43 -14.49 14.59
N THR A 34 7.81 -15.57 15.06
CA THR A 34 7.16 -16.57 14.22
C THR A 34 6.02 -15.95 13.42
N GLY A 35 5.13 -15.20 14.06
CA GLY A 35 4.03 -14.55 13.37
C GLY A 35 4.48 -13.49 12.36
N LEU A 36 5.52 -12.70 12.69
CA LEU A 36 6.13 -11.77 11.74
C LEU A 36 6.74 -12.51 10.55
N ARG A 37 7.47 -13.59 10.80
CA ARG A 37 8.04 -14.42 9.73
C ARG A 37 6.94 -14.96 8.82
N ASP A 38 5.91 -15.58 9.38
CA ASP A 38 4.89 -16.27 8.62
C ASP A 38 4.02 -15.28 7.82
N LYS A 39 3.68 -14.10 8.38
CA LYS A 39 2.90 -13.08 7.68
C LYS A 39 3.71 -12.21 6.71
N LEU A 40 4.98 -11.90 7.01
CA LEU A 40 5.84 -11.13 6.09
C LEU A 40 6.32 -11.98 4.90
N LEU A 41 6.38 -13.31 5.05
CA LEU A 41 6.80 -14.27 4.03
C LEU A 41 5.64 -14.82 3.18
N HIS A 42 4.72 -13.97 2.74
CA HIS A 42 3.84 -14.29 1.60
C HIS A 42 4.35 -13.63 0.31
N PRO A 43 5.55 -13.99 -0.20
CA PRO A 43 6.12 -13.34 -1.37
C PRO A 43 5.35 -13.64 -2.65
N ALA A 44 4.51 -14.68 -2.67
CA ALA A 44 3.58 -14.95 -3.76
C ALA A 44 2.51 -13.86 -3.86
N LEU A 45 1.87 -13.50 -2.72
CA LEU A 45 0.84 -12.45 -2.67
C LEU A 45 1.43 -11.08 -3.00
N LEU A 46 2.64 -10.77 -2.51
CA LEU A 46 3.29 -9.51 -2.85
C LEU A 46 3.71 -9.44 -4.33
N ALA A 47 4.22 -10.54 -4.89
CA ALA A 47 4.58 -10.58 -6.31
C ALA A 47 3.34 -10.37 -7.20
N GLU A 48 2.23 -11.02 -6.86
CA GLU A 48 0.94 -10.83 -7.54
C GLU A 48 0.43 -9.39 -7.39
N PHE A 49 0.49 -8.82 -6.19
CA PHE A 49 0.13 -7.41 -5.96
C PHE A 49 0.98 -6.44 -6.80
N ILE A 50 2.30 -6.61 -6.81
CA ILE A 50 3.20 -5.75 -7.58
C ILE A 50 2.91 -5.89 -9.09
N ALA A 51 2.67 -7.11 -9.57
CA ALA A 51 2.36 -7.37 -10.96
C ALA A 51 1.03 -6.73 -11.40
N GLU A 52 -0.03 -6.90 -10.60
CA GLU A 52 -1.34 -6.29 -10.88
C GLU A 52 -1.29 -4.76 -10.76
N PHE A 53 -0.59 -4.23 -9.75
CA PHE A 53 -0.40 -2.78 -9.61
C PHE A 53 0.35 -2.20 -10.82
N GLN A 54 1.44 -2.84 -11.26
CA GLN A 54 2.16 -2.44 -12.46
C GLN A 54 1.26 -2.48 -13.69
N ARG A 55 0.44 -3.52 -13.85
CA ARG A 55 -0.49 -3.65 -14.98
C ARG A 55 -1.49 -2.50 -15.03
N GLU A 56 -2.15 -2.19 -13.92
CA GLU A 56 -3.16 -1.11 -13.90
C GLU A 56 -2.53 0.27 -14.07
N VAL A 57 -1.38 0.55 -13.42
CA VAL A 57 -0.67 1.83 -13.62
C VAL A 57 -0.20 2.00 -15.06
N GLN A 58 0.32 0.94 -15.70
CA GLN A 58 0.71 1.02 -17.12
C GLN A 58 -0.50 1.22 -18.03
N LYS A 59 -1.63 0.57 -17.75
CA LYS A 59 -2.86 0.71 -18.54
C LYS A 59 -3.40 2.14 -18.48
N GLU A 60 -3.51 2.74 -17.30
CA GLU A 60 -3.92 4.14 -17.14
C GLU A 60 -2.96 5.09 -17.84
N ARG A 61 -1.64 4.85 -17.69
CA ARG A 61 -0.60 5.64 -18.35
C ARG A 61 -0.70 5.58 -19.87
N LEU A 62 -0.87 4.39 -20.45
CA LEU A 62 -1.02 4.23 -21.90
C LEU A 62 -2.29 4.92 -22.41
N ALA A 63 -3.40 4.83 -21.68
CA ALA A 63 -4.63 5.53 -22.01
C ALA A 63 -4.44 7.06 -21.99
N ALA A 64 -3.77 7.60 -20.97
CA ALA A 64 -3.46 9.02 -20.85
C ALA A 64 -2.52 9.50 -21.98
N LEU A 65 -1.48 8.73 -22.30
CA LEU A 65 -0.56 9.04 -23.41
C LEU A 65 -1.28 9.02 -24.76
N SER A 66 -2.15 8.04 -25.00
CA SER A 66 -2.94 7.96 -26.24
C SER A 66 -3.88 9.16 -26.37
N ALA A 67 -4.65 9.47 -25.32
CA ALA A 67 -5.59 10.58 -25.33
C ALA A 67 -4.89 11.93 -25.54
N ARG A 68 -3.72 12.12 -24.91
CA ARG A 68 -2.88 13.30 -25.12
C ARG A 68 -2.38 13.39 -26.56
N GLY A 69 -1.84 12.29 -27.11
CA GLY A 69 -1.36 12.25 -28.50
C GLY A 69 -2.49 12.51 -29.52
N ASP A 70 -3.72 12.11 -29.23
CA ASP A 70 -4.89 12.46 -30.03
C ASP A 70 -5.21 13.95 -29.98
N ALA A 71 -5.17 14.55 -28.79
CA ALA A 71 -5.38 15.98 -28.60
C ALA A 71 -4.29 16.83 -29.28
N GLU A 72 -3.02 16.45 -29.18
CA GLU A 72 -1.89 17.12 -29.85
C GLU A 72 -2.02 17.06 -31.39
N ARG A 73 -2.45 15.90 -31.94
CA ARG A 73 -2.71 15.75 -33.37
C ARG A 73 -3.88 16.62 -33.84
N LYS A 74 -4.97 16.67 -33.07
CA LYS A 74 -6.12 17.54 -33.37
C LYS A 74 -5.72 19.01 -33.31
N LEU A 75 -4.97 19.43 -32.29
CA LEU A 75 -4.50 20.80 -32.16
C LEU A 75 -3.66 21.21 -33.38
N THR A 76 -2.71 20.37 -33.78
CA THR A 76 -1.89 20.61 -34.98
C THR A 76 -2.75 20.78 -36.24
N LYS A 77 -3.80 19.95 -36.39
CA LYS A 77 -4.73 20.05 -37.52
C LYS A 77 -5.53 21.35 -37.49
N VAL A 78 -6.11 21.71 -36.35
CA VAL A 78 -6.91 22.92 -36.16
C VAL A 78 -6.06 24.18 -36.41
N THR A 79 -4.85 24.24 -35.84
CA THR A 79 -3.91 25.34 -36.09
C THR A 79 -3.60 25.50 -37.57
N LYS A 80 -3.37 24.39 -38.29
CA LYS A 80 -3.13 24.44 -39.74
C LYS A 80 -4.36 24.91 -40.52
N GLU A 81 -5.57 24.54 -40.12
CA GLU A 81 -6.79 25.04 -40.75
C GLU A 81 -6.98 26.55 -40.53
N ILE A 82 -6.68 27.05 -39.33
CA ILE A 82 -6.66 28.49 -39.02
C ILE A 82 -5.65 29.20 -39.93
N ASP A 83 -4.42 28.72 -40.00
CA ASP A 83 -3.36 29.31 -40.85
C ASP A 83 -3.76 29.37 -42.34
N ASN A 84 -4.44 28.33 -42.83
CA ASN A 84 -4.94 28.29 -44.21
C ASN A 84 -6.03 29.35 -44.44
N ILE A 85 -6.96 29.54 -43.50
CA ILE A 85 -7.99 30.58 -43.60
C ILE A 85 -7.35 31.97 -43.56
N VAL A 86 -6.40 32.20 -42.65
CA VAL A 86 -5.64 33.45 -42.59
C VAL A 86 -4.92 33.72 -43.92
N THR A 87 -4.25 32.72 -44.47
CA THR A 87 -3.55 32.83 -45.76
C THR A 87 -4.51 33.20 -46.90
N ALA A 88 -5.68 32.55 -46.97
CA ALA A 88 -6.69 32.87 -47.98
C ALA A 88 -7.20 34.32 -47.86
N ILE A 89 -7.40 34.82 -46.64
CA ILE A 89 -7.80 36.21 -46.38
C ILE A 89 -6.70 37.17 -46.86
N THR A 90 -5.42 36.89 -46.56
CA THR A 90 -4.31 37.73 -47.02
C THR A 90 -4.16 37.74 -48.55
N ALA A 91 -4.61 36.68 -49.23
CA ALA A 91 -4.68 36.61 -50.68
C ALA A 91 -5.92 37.31 -51.28
N GLY A 92 -6.73 37.99 -50.46
CA GLY A 92 -7.92 38.73 -50.89
C GLY A 92 -9.19 37.89 -51.00
N MET A 93 -9.18 36.62 -50.57
CA MET A 93 -10.35 35.76 -50.56
C MET A 93 -11.02 35.78 -49.18
N PHE A 94 -12.12 36.52 -49.06
CA PHE A 94 -12.94 36.56 -47.85
C PHE A 94 -14.42 36.28 -48.16
N HIS A 95 -15.02 35.38 -47.39
CA HIS A 95 -16.45 35.09 -47.41
C HIS A 95 -16.98 35.05 -45.98
N PRO A 96 -18.21 35.54 -45.68
CA PRO A 96 -18.77 35.53 -44.32
C PRO A 96 -18.74 34.16 -43.63
N SER A 97 -18.90 33.06 -44.36
CA SER A 97 -18.78 31.69 -43.82
C SER A 97 -17.38 31.34 -43.30
N MET A 98 -16.33 32.03 -43.77
CA MET A 98 -14.97 31.85 -43.25
C MET A 98 -14.84 32.40 -41.82
N LYS A 99 -15.58 33.46 -41.49
CA LYS A 99 -15.61 34.01 -40.12
C LYS A 99 -16.23 33.00 -39.15
N GLU A 100 -17.39 32.45 -39.49
CA GLU A 100 -18.06 31.44 -38.67
C GLU A 100 -17.19 30.19 -38.49
N LYS A 101 -16.52 29.73 -39.55
CA LYS A 101 -15.56 28.63 -39.46
C LYS A 101 -14.35 28.97 -38.57
N MET A 102 -13.82 30.20 -38.67
CA MET A 102 -12.70 30.66 -37.83
C MET A 102 -13.08 30.67 -36.34
N ASP A 103 -14.25 31.22 -36.01
CA ASP A 103 -14.74 31.29 -34.63
C ASP A 103 -14.84 29.87 -34.01
N GLY A 104 -15.33 28.89 -34.79
CA GLY A 104 -15.38 27.50 -34.38
C GLY A 104 -14.01 26.85 -34.17
N LEU A 105 -13.06 27.09 -35.09
CA LEU A 105 -11.70 26.55 -34.99
C LEU A 105 -10.92 27.16 -33.82
N GLU A 106 -11.06 28.46 -33.56
CA GLU A 106 -10.40 29.13 -32.41
C GLU A 106 -10.98 28.64 -31.08
N ALA A 107 -12.28 28.39 -31.01
CA ALA A 107 -12.91 27.77 -29.85
C ALA A 107 -12.38 26.35 -29.61
N GLU A 108 -12.29 25.52 -30.66
CA GLU A 108 -11.74 24.16 -30.58
C GLU A 108 -10.26 24.19 -30.18
N ARG A 109 -9.46 25.09 -30.75
CA ARG A 109 -8.06 25.30 -30.37
C ARG A 109 -7.93 25.62 -28.89
N THR A 110 -8.69 26.60 -28.41
CA THR A 110 -8.68 27.02 -27.00
C THR A 110 -9.05 25.84 -26.08
N GLN A 111 -10.04 25.04 -26.46
CA GLN A 111 -10.44 23.85 -25.71
C GLN A 111 -9.34 22.80 -25.66
N LEU A 112 -8.68 22.51 -26.79
CA LEU A 112 -7.59 21.53 -26.87
C LEU A 112 -6.36 21.98 -26.08
N GLU A 113 -6.01 23.26 -26.14
CA GLU A 113 -4.93 23.85 -25.34
C GLU A 113 -5.22 23.75 -23.84
N ALA A 114 -6.45 24.06 -23.42
CA ALA A 114 -6.87 23.90 -22.03
C ALA A 114 -6.83 22.43 -21.58
N GLN A 115 -7.26 21.49 -22.44
CA GLN A 115 -7.20 20.05 -22.16
C GLN A 115 -5.76 19.56 -21.96
N LEU A 116 -4.83 19.99 -22.83
CA LEU A 116 -3.41 19.61 -22.76
C LEU A 116 -2.68 20.25 -21.57
N ALA A 117 -3.09 21.46 -21.16
CA ALA A 117 -2.59 22.11 -19.95
C ALA A 117 -3.08 21.43 -18.67
N ALA A 118 -4.35 20.98 -18.66
CA ALA A 118 -4.93 20.25 -17.52
C ALA A 118 -4.44 18.80 -17.40
N THR A 119 -3.89 18.24 -18.48
CA THR A 119 -3.40 16.84 -18.53
C THR A 119 -1.89 16.82 -18.80
N PRO A 120 -1.04 17.15 -17.81
CA PRO A 120 0.40 17.03 -17.95
C PRO A 120 0.80 15.59 -18.28
N ALA A 121 1.94 15.42 -18.96
CA ALA A 121 2.45 14.10 -19.29
C ALA A 121 2.58 13.27 -18.00
N PRO A 122 2.06 12.02 -17.97
CA PRO A 122 2.10 11.23 -16.76
C PRO A 122 3.55 10.90 -16.40
N ASP A 123 3.93 11.22 -15.16
CA ASP A 123 5.24 10.84 -14.62
C ASP A 123 5.40 9.31 -14.67
N PRO A 124 6.59 8.80 -15.00
CA PRO A 124 6.85 7.38 -14.97
C PRO A 124 6.89 6.92 -13.50
N ILE A 125 5.73 6.54 -12.95
CA ILE A 125 5.70 5.68 -11.77
C ILE A 125 6.09 4.28 -12.25
N THR A 126 7.38 4.01 -12.36
CA THR A 126 7.93 2.69 -12.66
C THR A 126 8.37 2.03 -11.37
N LEU A 127 7.56 1.10 -10.86
CA LEU A 127 8.06 0.14 -9.87
C LEU A 127 9.09 -0.76 -10.58
N HIS A 128 10.30 -0.85 -10.02
CA HIS A 128 11.35 -1.69 -10.58
C HIS A 128 10.89 -3.16 -10.62
N PRO A 129 11.05 -3.90 -11.74
CA PRO A 129 10.58 -5.28 -11.86
C PRO A 129 11.09 -6.21 -10.75
N GLY A 130 12.33 -6.00 -10.31
CA GLY A 130 12.94 -6.76 -9.21
C GLY A 130 12.55 -6.34 -7.79
N LEU A 131 11.58 -5.43 -7.61
CA LEU A 131 11.18 -4.96 -6.26
C LEU A 131 10.64 -6.11 -5.40
N ALA A 132 9.92 -7.04 -6.01
CA ALA A 132 9.42 -8.24 -5.34
C ALA A 132 10.59 -9.12 -4.82
N ASP A 133 11.65 -9.28 -5.63
CA ASP A 133 12.83 -10.06 -5.25
C ASP A 133 13.66 -9.38 -4.18
N VAL A 134 13.84 -8.06 -4.29
CA VAL A 134 14.51 -7.25 -3.26
C VAL A 134 13.76 -7.33 -1.94
N TYR A 135 12.42 -7.24 -1.96
CA TYR A 135 11.60 -7.40 -0.77
C TYR A 135 11.74 -8.81 -0.19
N ARG A 136 11.62 -9.85 -1.02
CA ARG A 136 11.79 -11.26 -0.60
C ARG A 136 13.15 -11.47 0.06
N GLN A 137 14.21 -10.96 -0.53
CA GLN A 137 15.56 -11.06 0.00
C GLN A 137 15.71 -10.35 1.35
N LYS A 138 15.17 -9.13 1.46
CA LYS A 138 15.19 -8.36 2.71
C LYS A 138 14.42 -9.05 3.83
N VAL A 139 13.22 -9.56 3.55
CA VAL A 139 12.41 -10.29 4.54
C VAL A 139 13.07 -11.62 4.92
N SER A 140 13.63 -12.36 3.97
CA SER A 140 14.35 -13.60 4.26
C SER A 140 15.59 -13.35 5.12
N THR A 141 16.36 -12.29 4.81
CA THR A 141 17.52 -11.88 5.61
C THR A 141 17.09 -11.52 7.03
N LEU A 142 16.03 -10.73 7.17
CA LEU A 142 15.46 -10.38 8.47
C LEU A 142 15.02 -11.62 9.25
N ALA A 143 14.30 -12.56 8.62
CA ALA A 143 13.88 -13.80 9.25
C ALA A 143 15.07 -14.65 9.73
N ALA A 144 16.15 -14.72 8.94
CA ALA A 144 17.39 -15.39 9.32
C ALA A 144 18.06 -14.71 10.53
N SER A 145 18.17 -13.37 10.51
CA SER A 145 18.76 -12.60 11.62
C SER A 145 17.96 -12.69 12.92
N LEU A 146 16.65 -12.93 12.85
CA LEU A 146 15.79 -13.16 14.03
C LEU A 146 15.94 -14.57 14.61
N SER A 147 16.51 -15.50 13.85
CA SER A 147 16.72 -16.90 14.25
C SER A 147 18.10 -17.18 14.83
N ASP A 148 19.09 -16.32 14.54
CA ASP A 148 20.45 -16.40 15.08
C ASP A 148 20.57 -15.60 16.39
N ASP A 149 20.94 -16.27 17.48
CA ASP A 149 21.07 -15.66 18.81
C ASP A 149 22.12 -14.55 18.89
N ALA A 150 23.12 -14.55 18.00
CA ALA A 150 24.11 -13.48 17.94
C ALA A 150 23.53 -12.18 17.34
N THR A 151 22.69 -12.28 16.31
CA THR A 151 22.11 -11.12 15.61
C THR A 151 20.71 -10.75 16.10
N ARG A 152 20.06 -11.63 16.87
CA ARG A 152 18.70 -11.45 17.41
C ARG A 152 18.52 -10.11 18.14
N PRO A 153 19.43 -9.64 19.02
CA PRO A 153 19.24 -8.37 19.72
C PRO A 153 19.18 -7.15 18.79
N GLU A 154 20.02 -7.14 17.75
CA GLU A 154 20.07 -6.06 16.75
C GLU A 154 18.81 -6.06 15.86
N ALA A 155 18.38 -7.24 15.42
CA ALA A 155 17.16 -7.38 14.64
C ALA A 155 15.91 -6.94 15.43
N ILE A 156 15.84 -7.27 16.73
CA ILE A 156 14.78 -6.78 17.63
C ILE A 156 14.83 -5.25 17.77
N ALA A 157 16.02 -4.64 17.86
CA ALA A 157 16.15 -3.19 17.97
C ALA A 157 15.61 -2.46 16.73
N LEU A 158 15.86 -2.99 15.53
CA LEU A 158 15.31 -2.46 14.27
C LEU A 158 13.78 -2.61 14.22
N LEU A 159 13.24 -3.76 14.64
CA LEU A 159 11.80 -4.01 14.66
C LEU A 159 11.04 -3.11 15.65
N ARG A 160 11.67 -2.68 16.76
CA ARG A 160 11.05 -1.75 17.72
C ARG A 160 10.67 -0.41 17.11
N GLY A 161 11.34 0.03 16.04
CA GLY A 161 10.94 1.24 15.34
C GLY A 161 9.59 1.10 14.63
N LEU A 162 9.21 -0.13 14.29
CA LEU A 162 8.03 -0.43 13.48
C LEU A 162 6.85 -1.00 14.29
N ILE A 163 7.11 -1.45 15.52
CA ILE A 163 6.11 -1.98 16.46
C ILE A 163 5.91 -0.95 17.59
N SER A 164 4.72 -0.34 17.64
CA SER A 164 4.36 0.68 18.62
C SER A 164 3.88 0.08 19.93
N GLU A 165 3.12 -1.02 19.89
CA GLU A 165 2.57 -1.68 21.08
C GLU A 165 2.34 -3.17 20.82
N ILE A 166 2.50 -4.00 21.86
CA ILE A 166 2.12 -5.42 21.86
C ILE A 166 1.06 -5.61 22.94
N ARG A 167 -0.15 -6.00 22.54
CA ARG A 167 -1.25 -6.29 23.46
C ARG A 167 -1.38 -7.79 23.67
N LEU A 168 -1.45 -8.18 24.94
CA LEU A 168 -1.65 -9.55 25.37
C LEU A 168 -3.08 -9.69 25.88
N HIS A 169 -3.91 -10.44 25.17
CA HIS A 169 -5.29 -10.71 25.54
C HIS A 169 -5.38 -12.09 26.17
N PRO A 170 -5.88 -12.24 27.42
CA PRO A 170 -6.03 -13.55 28.05
C PRO A 170 -6.97 -14.44 27.25
N ASP A 171 -6.54 -15.67 26.98
CA ASP A 171 -7.32 -16.70 26.33
C ASP A 171 -6.82 -18.08 26.77
N ALA A 172 -7.69 -18.83 27.46
CA ALA A 172 -7.36 -20.15 27.98
C ALA A 172 -7.10 -21.20 26.88
N GLY A 173 -7.60 -20.97 25.66
CA GLY A 173 -7.36 -21.83 24.50
C GLY A 173 -6.08 -21.52 23.73
N ALA A 174 -5.44 -20.37 24.00
CA ALA A 174 -4.25 -19.95 23.28
C ALA A 174 -2.94 -20.47 23.92
N PRO A 175 -1.87 -20.74 23.12
CA PRO A 175 -0.57 -21.12 23.66
C PRO A 175 -0.04 -20.12 24.69
N GLY A 176 0.25 -20.57 25.91
CA GLY A 176 0.69 -19.67 26.99
C GLY A 176 -0.42 -18.76 27.54
N GLY A 177 -1.69 -19.08 27.28
CA GLY A 177 -2.84 -18.42 27.89
C GLY A 177 -3.17 -17.03 27.34
N HIS A 178 -2.54 -16.63 26.23
CA HIS A 178 -2.72 -15.29 25.66
C HIS A 178 -2.75 -15.31 24.13
N VAL A 179 -3.62 -14.49 23.54
CA VAL A 179 -3.51 -14.03 22.16
C VAL A 179 -2.63 -12.79 22.12
N ILE A 180 -1.76 -12.69 21.10
CA ILE A 180 -0.85 -11.57 20.91
C ILE A 180 -1.35 -10.72 19.75
N GLU A 181 -1.51 -9.43 19.98
CA GLU A 181 -1.89 -8.45 18.98
C GLU A 181 -0.78 -7.41 18.83
N LEU A 182 -0.38 -7.12 17.59
CA LEU A 182 0.65 -6.13 17.27
C LEU A 182 0.02 -4.84 16.75
N TYR A 183 0.53 -3.71 17.22
CA TYR A 183 0.18 -2.37 16.77
C TYR A 183 1.40 -1.65 16.22
N GLY A 184 1.23 -0.90 15.13
CA GLY A 184 2.26 -0.06 14.54
C GLY A 184 2.26 -0.09 13.01
N GLU A 185 3.36 0.36 12.41
CA GLU A 185 3.53 0.35 10.95
C GLU A 185 3.49 -1.08 10.41
N LEU A 186 4.15 -2.03 11.10
CA LEU A 186 4.11 -3.44 10.72
C LEU A 186 2.72 -4.05 10.87
N GLY A 187 1.98 -3.73 11.95
CA GLY A 187 0.58 -4.19 12.09
C GLY A 187 -0.28 -3.71 10.91
N SER A 188 -0.04 -2.49 10.44
CA SER A 188 -0.76 -1.92 9.29
C SER A 188 -0.43 -2.57 7.97
N ILE A 189 0.85 -2.84 7.73
CA ILE A 189 1.31 -3.54 6.52
C ILE A 189 0.76 -4.98 6.49
N LEU A 190 0.74 -5.67 7.62
CA LEU A 190 0.26 -7.04 7.70
C LEU A 190 -1.27 -7.13 7.50
N SER A 191 -2.04 -6.20 8.07
CA SER A 191 -3.49 -6.13 7.85
C SER A 191 -3.87 -5.78 6.41
N LEU A 192 -3.00 -5.09 5.66
CA LEU A 192 -3.19 -4.83 4.22
C LEU A 192 -3.04 -6.10 3.37
N GLY A 193 -2.26 -7.08 3.84
CA GLY A 193 -2.05 -8.37 3.16
C GLY A 193 -3.13 -9.42 3.44
N ASP A 194 -3.86 -9.29 4.56
CA ASP A 194 -4.99 -10.16 4.87
C ASP A 194 -6.26 -9.68 4.15
N ALA A 195 -6.62 -10.33 3.04
CA ALA A 195 -7.80 -10.02 2.20
C ALA A 195 -9.18 -10.14 2.89
N SER A 196 -9.20 -10.32 4.22
CA SER A 196 -10.37 -10.76 4.99
C SER A 196 -11.13 -9.63 5.70
N LYS A 197 -10.57 -8.44 5.98
CA LYS A 197 -11.32 -7.41 6.72
C LYS A 197 -11.07 -5.97 6.29
N ALA A 198 -12.16 -5.35 5.82
CA ALA A 198 -12.44 -3.91 5.69
C ALA A 198 -11.58 -3.11 4.70
N LYS A 199 -12.24 -2.21 3.97
CA LYS A 199 -11.61 -1.26 3.03
C LYS A 199 -10.47 -0.51 3.73
N PRO A 200 -9.26 -0.45 3.15
CA PRO A 200 -8.15 0.26 3.78
C PRO A 200 -8.48 1.76 3.82
N ARG A 201 -8.45 2.34 5.02
CA ARG A 201 -8.44 3.79 5.19
C ARG A 201 -6.98 4.24 5.16
N LEU A 202 -6.61 4.96 4.10
CA LEU A 202 -5.33 5.67 4.02
C LEU A 202 -5.40 6.84 5.01
N GLY A 203 -5.07 6.60 6.28
CA GLY A 203 -5.09 7.59 7.34
C GLY A 203 -4.09 7.26 8.42
N VAL A 204 -3.44 8.28 8.98
CA VAL A 204 -2.51 8.17 10.11
C VAL A 204 -3.30 7.76 11.35
N GLY A 205 -3.49 6.46 11.53
CA GLY A 205 -4.19 5.85 12.64
C GLY A 205 -3.90 4.35 12.63
N GLY A 206 -3.10 3.90 13.59
CA GLY A 206 -2.52 2.56 13.61
C GLY A 206 -3.55 1.46 13.41
N VAL A 207 -3.26 0.57 12.47
CA VAL A 207 -4.04 -0.65 12.22
C VAL A 207 -3.40 -1.79 13.04
N SER A 208 -4.23 -2.71 13.55
CA SER A 208 -3.78 -3.83 14.39
C SER A 208 -3.96 -5.17 13.70
N ASP A 209 -3.04 -6.10 13.99
CA ASP A 209 -3.09 -7.45 13.46
C ASP A 209 -2.82 -8.50 14.55
N PHE A 210 -3.53 -9.63 14.46
CA PHE A 210 -3.43 -10.73 15.41
C PHE A 210 -2.39 -11.74 14.93
N LEU A 211 -1.44 -12.09 15.82
CA LEU A 211 -0.46 -13.15 15.59
C LEU A 211 -0.87 -14.40 16.38
N VAL A 212 -1.41 -15.39 15.66
CA VAL A 212 -1.72 -16.72 16.21
C VAL A 212 -0.76 -17.72 15.56
N ALA A 213 0.10 -18.34 16.37
CA ALA A 213 0.96 -19.42 15.93
C ALA A 213 0.15 -20.72 15.92
N GLY A 214 -0.36 -21.12 14.75
CA GLY A 214 -0.96 -22.44 14.54
C GLY A 214 -2.35 -22.43 13.87
N VAL A 215 -2.36 -22.99 12.64
CA VAL A 215 -3.47 -23.50 11.80
C VAL A 215 -4.64 -22.56 11.45
N GLY A 216 -5.00 -22.61 10.16
CA GLY A 216 -5.93 -21.73 9.46
C GLY A 216 -7.26 -21.50 10.17
N PHE A 217 -7.70 -20.25 10.13
CA PHE A 217 -9.07 -19.87 10.40
C PHE A 217 -9.99 -20.42 9.30
N GLU A 218 -10.54 -21.61 9.48
CA GLU A 218 -11.89 -21.90 8.96
C GLU A 218 -12.90 -21.30 9.94
N PRO A 219 -13.87 -20.50 9.49
CA PRO A 219 -14.95 -20.06 10.37
C PRO A 219 -15.87 -21.24 10.63
N THR A 220 -15.87 -21.78 11.86
CA THR A 220 -16.96 -22.63 12.34
C THR A 220 -18.24 -21.78 12.36
N THR A 221 -19.11 -22.04 11.40
CA THR A 221 -20.51 -21.61 11.39
C THR A 221 -21.19 -22.20 12.63
N PHE A 222 -21.37 -21.39 13.67
CA PHE A 222 -22.31 -21.68 14.73
C PHE A 222 -23.72 -21.66 14.13
N ARG A 223 -24.34 -22.84 14.03
CA ARG A 223 -25.81 -22.95 13.92
C ARG A 223 -26.38 -22.96 15.34
N LEU A 224 -27.25 -21.98 15.61
CA LEU A 224 -28.31 -22.08 16.62
C LEU A 224 -29.37 -23.08 16.16
#